data_AF-A0A2U1P347-F1
#
_entry.id   AF-A0A2U1P347-F1
#
_cell.length_a   1.000
_cell.length_b   1.000
_cell.length_c   1.000
_cell.angle_alpha   90.00
_cell.angle_beta   90.00
_cell.angle_gamma   90.00
#
_symmetry.space_group_name_H-M   'P 1'
#
loop_
_entity.id
_entity.type
_entity.pdbx_description
1 polymer ?
#
loop_
_entity_poly.entity_id
_entity_poly.type
_entity_poly.pdbx_seq_one_letter_code
_entity_poly.pdbx_strand_id
1 'polypeptide(L)'
;MGSSIMFSECLNFEDCGVSLLRFVELSSTLEPGRSVTTDKLAIIGDVIRVLNQLKSESQECKEMNEKLLEEIKTFRIIEFSSVPVTVSSDAAEKQSIPLVALKCILELLFE
;
A
#
# COMPACT_ATOMS: atom_id res chain seq x y z
N MET A 1 34.22 36.32 -17.97
CA MET A 1 32.98 36.38 -17.16
C MET A 1 32.68 34.94 -16.75
N GLY A 2 33.13 34.42 -15.62
CA GLY A 2 33.42 35.04 -14.33
C GLY A 2 32.70 34.19 -13.28
N SER A 3 33.26 33.01 -13.05
CA SER A 3 33.15 32.14 -11.87
C SER A 3 31.76 31.72 -11.35
N SER A 4 31.47 30.42 -11.50
CA SER A 4 30.58 29.66 -10.63
C SER A 4 30.92 29.91 -9.16
N ILE A 5 29.98 30.46 -8.41
CA ILE A 5 30.00 30.46 -6.95
C ILE A 5 28.82 29.60 -6.51
N MET A 6 29.09 28.34 -6.21
CA MET A 6 28.26 27.48 -5.37
C MET A 6 29.18 26.58 -4.56
N PHE A 7 29.96 27.19 -3.67
CA PHE A 7 30.53 26.50 -2.52
C PHE A 7 30.25 27.37 -1.29
N SER A 8 28.97 27.44 -0.94
CA SER A 8 28.56 27.89 0.40
C SER A 8 28.79 26.72 1.35
N GLU A 9 29.87 26.85 2.12
CA GLU A 9 30.07 26.28 3.45
C GLU A 9 30.10 24.75 3.57
N CYS A 10 31.32 24.22 3.36
CA CYS A 10 31.76 22.94 3.91
C CYS A 10 31.81 23.03 5.45
N LEU A 11 30.70 22.79 6.13
CA LEU A 11 30.71 22.44 7.55
C LEU A 11 31.11 20.96 7.69
N ASN A 12 32.37 20.73 8.08
CA ASN A 12 32.98 19.49 8.60
C ASN A 12 33.41 18.43 7.56
N PHE A 13 34.75 18.29 7.43
CA PHE A 13 35.47 17.59 6.36
C PHE A 13 35.50 16.05 6.48
N GLU A 14 34.99 15.44 7.56
CA GLU A 14 34.99 13.96 7.72
C GLU A 14 33.60 13.29 7.73
N ASP A 15 32.49 14.05 7.63
CA ASP A 15 31.10 13.51 7.63
C ASP A 15 30.29 13.84 6.34
N CYS A 16 30.91 14.56 5.41
CA CYS A 16 30.21 15.19 4.28
C CYS A 16 29.81 14.21 3.15
N GLY A 17 30.62 13.18 2.87
CA GLY A 17 30.44 12.33 1.69
C GLY A 17 29.21 11.42 1.74
N VAL A 18 28.98 10.75 2.88
CA VAL A 18 27.87 9.80 3.03
C VAL A 18 26.54 10.55 3.17
N SER A 19 26.52 11.60 3.98
CA SER A 19 25.31 12.39 4.23
C SER A 19 24.78 13.04 2.95
N LEU A 20 25.63 13.61 2.10
CA LEU A 20 25.20 14.24 0.85
C LEU A 20 24.64 13.23 -0.16
N LEU A 21 25.26 12.05 -0.27
CA LEU A 21 24.81 10.97 -1.16
C LEU A 21 23.37 10.54 -0.86
N ARG A 22 23.03 10.45 0.43
CA ARG A 22 21.67 10.05 0.88
C ARG A 22 20.61 11.08 0.51
N PHE A 23 20.92 12.37 0.59
CA PHE A 23 20.00 13.43 0.17
C PHE A 23 19.83 13.46 -1.36
N VAL A 24 20.89 13.23 -2.12
CA VAL A 24 20.85 13.13 -3.58
C VAL A 24 19.99 11.93 -4.02
N GLU A 25 20.22 10.76 -3.43
CA GLU A 25 19.43 9.54 -3.65
C GLU A 25 17.95 9.78 -3.32
N LEU A 26 17.68 10.39 -2.18
CA LEU A 26 16.32 10.70 -1.73
C LEU A 26 15.61 11.67 -2.67
N SER A 27 16.26 12.77 -3.07
CA SER A 27 15.65 13.76 -3.98
C SER A 27 15.30 13.15 -5.34
N SER A 28 16.15 12.26 -5.86
CA SER A 28 15.91 11.55 -7.13
C SER A 28 14.74 10.57 -7.03
N THR A 29 14.55 9.98 -5.85
CA THR A 29 13.48 9.02 -5.58
C THR A 29 12.12 9.70 -5.41
N LEU A 30 12.10 10.88 -4.78
CA LEU A 30 10.85 11.61 -4.49
C LEU A 30 10.19 12.17 -5.75
N GLU A 31 10.98 12.70 -6.68
CA GLU A 31 10.47 13.26 -7.93
C GLU A 31 11.35 12.79 -9.11
N PRO A 32 11.13 11.56 -9.60
CA PRO A 32 11.83 11.06 -10.77
C PRO A 32 11.51 11.96 -11.98
N GLY A 33 12.53 12.64 -12.49
CA GLY A 33 12.43 13.56 -13.63
C GLY A 33 12.63 15.05 -13.30
N ARG A 34 12.63 15.44 -12.02
CA ARG A 34 13.05 16.78 -11.60
C ARG A 34 14.57 16.81 -11.39
N SER A 35 15.17 17.99 -11.57
CA SER A 35 16.59 18.19 -11.24
C SER A 35 16.85 17.89 -9.77
N VAL A 36 17.81 17.00 -9.51
CA VAL A 36 18.28 16.65 -8.17
C VAL A 36 18.73 17.91 -7.42
N THR A 37 18.20 18.10 -6.22
CA THR A 37 18.60 19.20 -5.33
C THR A 37 19.35 18.64 -4.13
N THR A 38 20.28 19.43 -3.60
CA THR A 38 20.98 19.15 -2.34
C THR A 38 20.49 20.05 -1.20
N ASP A 39 19.47 20.88 -1.44
CA ASP A 39 18.83 21.70 -0.41
C ASP A 39 18.02 20.78 0.53
N LYS A 40 18.55 20.59 1.74
CA LYS A 40 17.97 19.69 2.74
C LYS A 40 16.54 20.06 3.13
N LEU A 41 16.21 21.35 3.21
CA LEU A 41 14.87 21.79 3.60
C LEU A 41 13.87 21.52 2.48
N ALA A 42 14.27 21.78 1.23
CA ALA A 42 13.45 21.45 0.07
C ALA A 42 13.17 19.95 0.00
N ILE A 43 14.19 19.10 0.17
CA ILE A 43 14.05 17.64 0.17
C ILE A 43 13.10 17.18 1.26
N ILE A 44 13.24 17.67 2.49
CA ILE A 44 12.34 17.30 3.60
C ILE A 44 10.90 17.72 3.29
N GLY A 45 10.70 18.91 2.73
CA GLY A 45 9.37 19.35 2.27
C GLY A 45 8.78 18.41 1.21
N ASP A 46 9.60 17.98 0.26
CA ASP A 46 9.21 17.03 -0.78
C ASP A 46 8.87 15.64 -0.20
N VAL A 47 9.64 15.15 0.79
CA VAL A 47 9.33 13.90 1.52
C VAL A 47 7.95 13.98 2.16
N ILE A 48 7.67 15.05 2.90
CA ILE A 48 6.40 15.21 3.63
C ILE A 48 5.23 15.20 2.65
N ARG A 49 5.36 15.92 1.54
CA ARG A 49 4.33 15.98 0.49
C ARG A 49 4.08 14.60 -0.11
N VAL A 50 5.13 13.88 -0.54
CA VAL A 50 5.01 12.56 -1.16
C VAL A 50 4.43 11.54 -0.17
N LEU A 51 4.85 11.56 1.09
CA LEU A 51 4.29 10.67 2.13
C LEU A 51 2.81 10.92 2.37
N ASN A 52 2.37 12.18 2.39
CA ASN A 52 0.95 12.50 2.54
C ASN A 52 0.14 12.01 1.34
N GLN A 53 0.68 12.15 0.12
CA GLN A 53 0.04 11.64 -1.09
C GLN A 53 -0.11 10.12 -1.04
N LEU A 54 0.97 9.39 -0.78
CA LEU A 54 0.96 7.92 -0.67
C LEU A 54 0.00 7.43 0.42
N LYS A 55 -0.10 8.17 1.53
CA LYS A 55 -1.07 7.86 2.59
C LYS A 55 -2.52 8.00 2.11
N SER A 56 -2.83 9.05 1.33
CA SER A 56 -4.15 9.23 0.72
C SER A 56 -4.45 8.09 -0.25
N GLU A 57 -3.52 7.82 -1.18
CA GLU A 57 -3.66 6.77 -2.19
C GLU A 57 -3.85 5.38 -1.56
N SER A 58 -3.11 5.08 -0.49
CA SER A 58 -3.27 3.82 0.24
C SER A 58 -4.66 3.70 0.89
N GLN A 59 -5.21 4.80 1.40
CA GLN A 59 -6.54 4.81 2.01
C GLN A 59 -7.63 4.66 0.95
N GLU A 60 -7.53 5.38 -0.16
CA GLU A 60 -8.44 5.26 -1.31
C GLU A 60 -8.42 3.83 -1.90
N CYS A 61 -7.24 3.23 -2.01
CA CYS A 61 -7.08 1.84 -2.46
C CYS A 61 -7.80 0.86 -1.51
N LYS A 62 -7.67 1.06 -0.19
CA LYS A 62 -8.38 0.26 0.81
C LYS A 62 -9.90 0.38 0.66
N GLU A 63 -10.42 1.59 0.53
CA GLU A 63 -11.86 1.84 0.35
C GLU A 63 -12.39 1.21 -0.94
N MET A 64 -11.64 1.32 -2.04
CA MET A 64 -11.99 0.71 -3.32
C MET A 64 -12.00 -0.82 -3.21
N ASN A 65 -11.02 -1.41 -2.52
CA ASN A 65 -10.96 -2.85 -2.29
C ASN A 65 -12.14 -3.33 -1.43
N GLU A 66 -12.50 -2.60 -0.37
CA GLU A 66 -13.68 -2.91 0.45
C GLU A 66 -14.96 -2.85 -0.38
N LYS A 67 -15.13 -1.82 -1.22
CA LYS A 67 -16.27 -1.70 -2.12
C LYS A 67 -16.36 -2.87 -3.10
N LEU A 68 -15.24 -3.24 -3.72
CA LEU A 68 -15.19 -4.39 -4.64
C LEU A 68 -15.53 -5.70 -3.92
N LEU A 69 -15.07 -5.89 -2.68
CA LEU A 69 -15.42 -7.06 -1.87
C LEU A 69 -16.93 -7.12 -1.58
N GLU A 70 -17.56 -5.99 -1.28
CA GLU A 70 -19.02 -5.93 -1.10
C GLU A 70 -19.79 -6.20 -2.39
N GLU A 71 -19.31 -5.69 -3.54
CA GLU A 71 -19.88 -6.02 -4.85
C GLU A 71 -19.77 -7.53 -5.10
N ILE A 72 -18.60 -8.15 -4.90
CA ILE A 72 -18.41 -9.60 -5.04
C ILE A 72 -19.37 -10.37 -4.13
N LYS A 73 -19.49 -9.99 -2.85
CA LYS A 73 -20.44 -10.63 -1.92
C LYS A 73 -21.87 -10.50 -2.41
N THR A 74 -22.27 -9.31 -2.86
CA THR A 74 -23.61 -9.05 -3.38
C THR A 74 -23.91 -9.92 -4.60
N PHE A 75 -22.98 -9.98 -5.57
CA PHE A 75 -23.12 -10.85 -6.74
C PHE A 75 -23.24 -12.32 -6.33
N ARG A 76 -22.44 -12.80 -5.36
CA ARG A 76 -22.58 -14.15 -4.82
C ARG A 76 -23.95 -14.38 -4.17
N ILE A 77 -24.45 -13.45 -3.36
CA ILE A 77 -25.76 -13.57 -2.70
C ILE A 77 -26.89 -13.66 -3.73
N ILE A 78 -26.83 -12.87 -4.80
CA ILE A 78 -27.82 -12.90 -5.88
C ILE A 78 -27.81 -14.27 -6.59
N GLU A 79 -26.63 -14.83 -6.86
CA GLU A 79 -26.54 -16.17 -7.49
C GLU A 79 -27.09 -17.28 -6.57
N PHE A 80 -26.78 -17.27 -5.26
CA PHE A 80 -27.22 -18.32 -4.33
C PHE A 80 -28.65 -18.15 -3.80
N SER A 81 -29.24 -16.96 -3.87
CA SER A 81 -30.64 -16.72 -3.49
C SER A 81 -31.66 -17.12 -4.58
N SER A 82 -31.20 -17.45 -5.79
CA SER A 82 -32.04 -17.90 -6.90
C SER A 82 -32.33 -19.41 -6.92
N VAL A 83 -31.80 -20.20 -5.97
CA VAL A 83 -32.09 -21.65 -5.90
C VAL A 83 -32.84 -21.98 -4.60
N PRO A 84 -34.15 -22.25 -4.64
CA PRO A 84 -34.81 -22.92 -3.53
C PRO A 84 -34.31 -24.37 -3.50
N VAL A 85 -33.31 -24.64 -2.65
CA VAL A 85 -32.93 -26.03 -2.31
C VAL A 85 -34.00 -26.57 -1.38
N THR A 86 -35.11 -27.05 -1.95
CA THR A 86 -35.99 -28.00 -1.29
C THR A 86 -35.41 -29.39 -1.51
N VAL A 87 -34.83 -29.99 -0.47
CA VAL A 87 -34.67 -31.45 -0.42
C VAL A 87 -35.13 -31.91 0.96
N SER A 88 -36.40 -32.28 1.02
CA SER A 88 -36.91 -33.25 1.99
C SER A 88 -36.81 -34.62 1.33
N SER A 89 -35.98 -35.52 1.89
CA SER A 89 -36.11 -36.98 1.84
C SER A 89 -34.85 -37.61 2.45
N ASP A 90 -35.07 -38.17 3.64
CA ASP A 90 -34.58 -39.45 4.16
C ASP A 90 -33.07 -39.73 4.38
N ALA A 91 -32.78 -39.98 5.66
CA ALA A 91 -31.74 -40.80 6.26
C ALA A 91 -30.60 -41.33 5.36
N ALA A 92 -29.47 -40.63 5.39
CA ALA A 92 -28.15 -41.25 5.30
C ALA A 92 -27.10 -40.33 5.96
N GLU A 93 -26.53 -40.84 7.04
CA GLU A 93 -25.31 -40.46 7.75
C GLU A 93 -24.38 -39.49 7.01
N LYS A 94 -24.57 -38.17 7.21
CA LYS A 94 -23.59 -37.16 6.83
C LYS A 94 -22.68 -36.92 8.02
N GLN A 95 -21.45 -37.38 7.93
CA GLN A 95 -20.37 -36.95 8.81
C GLN A 95 -20.24 -35.44 8.66
N SER A 96 -20.88 -34.72 9.59
CA SER A 96 -20.84 -33.28 9.70
C SER A 96 -19.38 -32.87 9.88
N ILE A 97 -18.75 -32.40 8.82
CA ILE A 97 -17.53 -31.62 8.95
C ILE A 97 -17.97 -30.39 9.76
N PRO A 98 -17.54 -30.23 11.02
CA PRO A 98 -18.04 -29.15 11.84
C PRO A 98 -17.69 -27.84 11.12
N LEU A 99 -18.65 -26.92 11.07
CA LEU A 99 -18.48 -25.58 10.49
C LEU A 99 -17.20 -24.87 11.02
N VAL A 100 -16.73 -25.30 12.19
CA VAL A 100 -15.45 -24.95 12.83
C VAL A 100 -14.23 -25.27 11.97
N ALA A 101 -14.20 -26.41 11.26
CA ALA A 101 -13.11 -26.78 10.36
C ALA A 101 -13.11 -25.92 9.09
N LEU A 102 -14.30 -25.59 8.55
CA LEU A 102 -14.42 -24.69 7.41
C LEU A 102 -13.98 -23.26 7.79
N LYS A 103 -14.29 -22.83 9.01
CA LYS A 103 -13.85 -21.54 9.56
C LYS A 103 -12.32 -21.49 9.73
N CYS A 104 -11.71 -22.57 10.20
CA CYS A 104 -10.26 -22.66 10.36
C CYS A 104 -9.52 -22.62 9.00
N ILE A 105 -10.07 -23.26 7.97
CA ILE A 105 -9.52 -23.20 6.60
C ILE A 105 -9.64 -21.78 6.02
N LEU A 106 -10.74 -21.08 6.27
CA LEU A 106 -10.91 -19.70 5.81
C LEU A 106 -9.97 -18.72 6.52
N GLU A 107 -9.71 -18.89 7.82
CA GLU A 107 -8.73 -18.06 8.55
C GLU A 107 -7.30 -18.30 8.05
N LEU A 108 -6.92 -19.53 7.70
CA LEU A 108 -5.58 -19.85 7.16
C LEU A 108 -5.34 -19.41 5.71
N LEU A 109 -6.40 -19.20 4.93
CA LEU A 109 -6.31 -18.79 3.51
C LEU A 109 -6.36 -17.27 3.32
N PHE A 110 -6.73 -16.50 4.34
CA PHE A 110 -6.94 -15.05 4.28
C PHE A 110 -6.09 -14.25 5.28
N GLU A 111 -5.00 -14.84 5.77
CA GLU A 111 -3.94 -14.10 6.49
C GLU A 111 -2.93 -13.47 5.52
#